data_AF-A0A6B0UE29-F1
#
_entry.id   AF-A0A6B0UE29-F1
#
_cell.length_a   1.000
_cell.length_b   1.000
_cell.length_c   1.000
_cell.angle_alpha   90.00
_cell.angle_beta   90.00
_cell.angle_gamma   90.00
#
_symmetry.space_group_name_H-M   'P 1'
#
loop_
_entity.id
_entity.type
_entity.pdbx_description
1 polymer ?
#
loop_
_entity_poly.entity_id
_entity_poly.type
_entity_poly.pdbx_seq_one_letter_code
_entity_poly.pdbx_strand_id
1 'polypeptide(L)'
;AAGDEAVLRFLVEALHITSVGPIKIDEGALNARCVAPQDNCPGNEKIIYYYNTTSGCQQMHRGNCGDNENYQTLQECEHHCLPAPGKQVRLA
;
A
#
# COMPACT_ATOMS: atom_id res chain seq x y z
N ALA A 1 -27.46 20.91 39.36
CA ALA A 1 -26.26 20.77 38.52
C ALA A 1 -26.11 19.31 38.14
N ALA A 2 -26.52 18.94 36.92
CA ALA A 2 -26.27 17.68 36.22
C ALA A 2 -27.29 17.60 35.06
N GLY A 3 -26.99 18.23 33.92
CA GLY A 3 -27.95 18.30 32.80
C GLY A 3 -27.31 18.53 31.44
N ASP A 4 -26.10 19.09 31.38
CA ASP A 4 -25.48 19.53 30.13
C ASP A 4 -24.28 18.69 29.67
N GLU A 5 -23.95 17.60 30.37
CA GLU A 5 -22.82 16.72 29.99
C GLU A 5 -23.28 15.49 29.16
N ALA A 6 -24.56 15.11 29.24
CA ALA A 6 -25.10 13.98 28.48
C ALA A 6 -25.40 14.37 27.03
N VAL A 7 -25.98 15.56 26.81
CA VAL A 7 -26.32 16.06 25.46
C VAL A 7 -25.05 16.28 24.62
N LEU A 8 -23.98 16.78 25.25
CA LEU A 8 -22.69 16.97 24.59
C LEU A 8 -22.05 15.63 24.20
N ARG A 9 -22.24 14.57 25.00
CA ARG A 9 -21.79 13.20 24.65
C ARG A 9 -22.56 12.60 23.47
N PHE A 10 -23.87 12.82 23.37
CA PHE A 10 -24.66 12.34 22.22
C PHE A 10 -24.35 13.08 20.92
N LEU A 11 -24.01 14.38 20.98
CA LEU A 11 -23.58 15.15 19.81
C LEU A 11 -22.17 14.77 19.34
N VAL A 12 -21.30 14.36 20.26
CA VAL A 12 -19.96 13.84 19.97
C VAL A 12 -20.06 12.48 19.27
N GLU A 13 -20.94 11.56 19.69
CA GLU A 13 -21.19 10.27 19.01
C GLU A 13 -21.73 10.43 17.58
N ALA A 14 -22.56 11.46 17.32
CA ALA A 14 -23.09 11.74 15.97
C ALA A 14 -22.07 12.40 15.03
N LEU A 15 -21.03 13.06 15.56
CA LEU A 15 -19.90 13.59 14.76
C LEU A 15 -18.83 12.53 14.45
N HIS A 16 -18.89 11.35 15.06
CA HIS A 16 -17.95 10.26 14.82
C HIS A 16 -18.37 9.28 13.72
N ILE A 17 -19.43 9.57 12.96
CA ILE A 17 -19.79 8.77 11.78
C ILE A 17 -18.87 9.16 10.61
N THR A 18 -17.60 8.77 10.67
CA THR A 18 -16.84 8.43 9.46
C THR A 18 -15.97 7.22 9.79
N SER A 19 -16.40 6.04 9.37
CA SER A 19 -15.63 4.79 9.42
C SER A 19 -14.44 4.78 8.46
N VAL A 20 -13.91 5.95 8.08
CA VAL A 20 -12.66 6.03 7.35
C VAL A 20 -11.56 5.90 8.40
N GLY A 21 -11.17 4.65 8.67
CA GLY A 21 -9.94 4.37 9.39
C GLY A 21 -8.78 5.18 8.80
N PRO A 22 -7.71 5.46 9.57
CA PRO A 22 -6.63 6.32 9.14
C PRO A 22 -6.18 5.89 7.75
N ILE A 23 -6.26 6.80 6.78
CA ILE A 23 -5.68 6.59 5.46
C ILE A 23 -4.23 6.20 5.75
N LYS A 24 -3.87 4.95 5.42
CA LYS A 24 -2.48 4.50 5.51
C LYS A 24 -1.73 5.17 4.37
N ILE A 25 -1.45 6.45 4.54
CA ILE A 25 -0.37 7.10 3.81
C ILE A 25 0.88 6.54 4.48
N ASP A 26 1.60 5.68 3.77
CA ASP A 26 2.93 5.27 4.20
C ASP A 26 3.82 6.53 4.22
N GLU A 27 3.82 7.21 5.36
CA GLU A 27 4.79 8.25 5.74
C GLU A 27 6.14 7.61 6.15
N GLY A 28 6.28 6.29 5.92
CA GLY A 28 7.46 5.49 6.19
C GLY A 28 8.32 5.22 4.95
N ALA A 29 9.48 4.62 5.18
CA ALA A 29 10.34 4.10 4.11
C ALA A 29 9.56 3.06 3.29
N LEU A 30 9.47 3.28 1.97
CA LEU A 30 8.84 2.35 1.03
C LEU A 30 9.41 0.94 1.23
N ASN A 31 8.55 -0.06 1.40
CA ASN A 31 8.96 -1.46 1.53
C ASN A 31 9.90 -1.82 0.36
N ALA A 32 11.16 -2.16 0.68
CA ALA A 32 12.20 -2.39 -0.31
C ALA A 32 11.84 -3.53 -1.29
N ARG A 33 11.04 -4.51 -0.85
CA ARG A 33 10.53 -5.62 -1.67
C ARG A 33 9.50 -5.18 -2.73
N CYS A 34 8.92 -3.99 -2.58
CA CYS A 34 8.02 -3.40 -3.58
C CYS A 34 8.78 -2.60 -4.64
N VAL A 35 10.06 -2.28 -4.41
CA VAL A 35 10.83 -1.42 -5.32
C VAL A 35 11.34 -2.25 -6.49
N ALA A 36 11.18 -1.70 -7.70
CA ALA A 36 11.80 -2.26 -8.89
C ALA A 36 13.32 -2.30 -8.72
N PRO A 37 13.99 -3.44 -8.96
CA PRO A 37 15.44 -3.49 -8.92
C PRO A 37 16.07 -2.49 -9.89
N GLN A 38 17.09 -1.76 -9.44
CA GLN A 38 17.77 -0.74 -10.26
C GLN A 38 18.99 -1.28 -11.02
N ASP A 39 19.49 -2.46 -10.65
CA ASP A 39 20.62 -3.08 -11.32
C ASP A 39 20.22 -3.66 -12.68
N ASN A 40 21.11 -3.53 -13.67
CA ASN A 40 20.93 -4.13 -14.99
C ASN A 40 21.28 -5.62 -14.93
N CYS A 41 20.26 -6.45 -14.75
CA CYS A 41 20.41 -7.90 -14.64
C CYS A 41 19.42 -8.64 -15.54
N PRO A 42 19.67 -8.63 -16.86
CA PRO A 42 18.85 -9.36 -17.80
C PRO A 42 18.99 -10.87 -17.60
N GLY A 43 17.92 -11.60 -17.88
CA GLY A 43 17.85 -13.06 -17.73
C GLY A 43 16.41 -13.52 -17.64
N ASN A 44 16.20 -14.84 -17.70
CA ASN A 44 14.89 -15.50 -17.64
C ASN A 44 14.81 -16.55 -16.50
N GLU A 45 15.79 -16.55 -15.60
CA GLU A 45 15.96 -17.53 -14.55
C GLU A 45 14.89 -17.39 -13.46
N LYS A 46 14.45 -16.17 -13.18
CA LYS A 46 13.35 -15.89 -12.24
C LYS A 46 12.36 -14.88 -12.79
N ILE A 47 11.11 -15.02 -12.36
CA ILE A 47 10.06 -14.00 -12.50
C ILE A 47 9.86 -13.38 -11.12
N ILE A 48 9.90 -12.06 -11.05
CA ILE A 48 9.66 -11.30 -9.83
C ILE A 48 8.50 -10.32 -10.02
N TYR A 49 7.86 -9.94 -8.92
CA TYR A 49 6.77 -8.99 -8.85
C TYR A 49 7.16 -7.79 -7.99
N TYR A 50 6.98 -6.60 -8.54
CA TYR A 50 7.31 -5.32 -7.91
C TYR A 50 6.19 -4.31 -8.17
N TYR A 51 6.17 -3.23 -7.40
CA TYR A 51 5.17 -2.17 -7.55
C TYR A 51 5.65 -1.10 -8.53
N ASN A 52 4.81 -0.81 -9.53
CA ASN A 52 4.95 0.30 -10.45
C ASN A 52 3.93 1.40 -10.07
N THR A 53 4.40 2.64 -9.98
CA THR A 53 3.57 3.80 -9.61
C THR A 53 2.54 4.21 -10.67
N THR A 54 2.51 3.57 -11.83
CA THR A 54 1.53 3.85 -12.89
C THR A 54 0.59 2.67 -13.09
N SER A 55 1.10 1.44 -12.98
CA SER A 55 0.36 0.21 -13.30
C SER A 55 0.11 -0.73 -12.12
N GLY A 56 0.55 -0.40 -10.90
CA GLY A 56 0.45 -1.28 -9.74
C GLY A 56 1.47 -2.41 -9.77
N CYS A 57 1.15 -3.57 -9.21
CA CYS A 57 2.05 -4.72 -9.25
C CYS A 57 2.27 -5.20 -10.69
N GLN A 58 3.54 -5.36 -11.07
CA GLN A 58 3.99 -5.80 -12.39
C GLN A 58 5.00 -6.94 -12.24
N GLN A 59 5.06 -7.82 -13.25
CA GLN A 59 6.08 -8.86 -13.32
C GLN A 59 7.25 -8.46 -14.22
N MET A 60 8.45 -8.96 -13.93
CA MET A 60 9.59 -8.93 -14.86
C MET A 60 10.43 -10.20 -14.77
N HIS A 61 11.06 -10.56 -15.89
CA HIS A 61 12.08 -11.61 -15.94
C HIS A 61 13.43 -11.03 -15.49
N ARG A 62 14.19 -11.84 -14.76
CA ARG A 62 15.50 -11.45 -14.23
C ARG A 62 16.48 -12.61 -14.21
N GLY A 63 17.76 -12.26 -14.31
CA GLY A 63 18.87 -13.18 -14.07
C GLY A 63 19.14 -13.49 -12.60
N ASN A 64 20.16 -14.32 -12.36
CA ASN A 64 20.65 -14.67 -11.03
C ASN A 64 21.67 -13.65 -10.51
N CYS A 65 21.16 -12.51 -10.07
CA CYS A 65 21.92 -11.42 -9.46
C CYS A 65 21.24 -10.97 -8.16
N GLY A 66 21.71 -9.86 -7.59
CA GLY A 66 21.17 -9.28 -6.37
C GLY A 66 19.65 -9.24 -6.34
N ASP A 67 19.11 -9.45 -5.14
CA ASP A 67 17.68 -9.45 -4.89
C ASP A 67 17.42 -8.52 -3.70
N ASN A 68 16.53 -7.57 -3.87
CA ASN A 68 15.87 -6.87 -2.77
C ASN A 68 14.66 -7.67 -2.27
N GLU A 69 14.61 -8.96 -2.61
CA GLU A 69 13.61 -9.95 -2.24
C GLU A 69 12.21 -9.58 -2.74
N ASN A 70 12.15 -9.20 -4.02
CA ASN A 70 10.86 -8.98 -4.67
C ASN A 70 9.97 -10.24 -4.58
N TYR A 71 8.68 -10.02 -4.64
CA TYR A 71 7.70 -11.08 -4.49
C TYR A 71 7.74 -12.07 -5.65
N GLN A 72 7.47 -13.34 -5.37
CA GLN A 72 7.45 -14.40 -6.40
C GLN A 72 6.06 -14.62 -6.99
N THR A 73 5.03 -13.98 -6.43
CA THR A 73 3.65 -14.07 -6.91
C THR A 73 3.01 -12.69 -6.95
N LEU A 74 2.04 -12.52 -7.86
CA LEU A 74 1.25 -11.28 -7.97
C LEU A 74 0.50 -11.00 -6.66
N GLN A 75 -0.09 -12.02 -6.05
CA GLN A 75 -0.89 -11.91 -4.84
C GLN A 75 -0.07 -11.36 -3.67
N GLU A 76 1.17 -11.83 -3.50
CA GLU A 76 2.05 -11.39 -2.42
C GLU A 76 2.44 -9.90 -2.63
N CYS A 77 2.70 -9.49 -3.87
CA CYS A 77 2.91 -8.08 -4.20
C CYS A 77 1.67 -7.23 -3.91
N GLU A 78 0.48 -7.64 -4.36
CA GLU A 78 -0.76 -6.90 -4.14
C GLU A 78 -1.15 -6.82 -2.66
N HIS A 79 -0.77 -7.81 -1.87
CA HIS A 79 -1.03 -7.86 -0.43
C HIS A 79 -0.10 -6.94 0.37
N HIS A 80 1.16 -6.82 -0.04
CA HIS A 80 2.20 -6.13 0.75
C HIS A 80 2.66 -4.79 0.18
N CYS A 81 2.30 -4.45 -1.05
CA CYS A 81 2.63 -3.17 -1.69
C CYS A 81 1.41 -2.24 -1.72
N LEU A 82 1.69 -0.95 -1.99
CA LEU A 82 0.65 0.06 -2.14
C LEU A 82 -0.36 -0.33 -3.24
N PRO A 83 -1.63 0.08 -3.14
CA PRO A 83 -2.54 0.07 -4.28
C PRO A 83 -2.07 1.06 -5.36
N ALA A 84 -2.28 0.76 -6.65
CA ALA A 84 -1.85 1.61 -7.77
C ALA A 84 -2.31 3.09 -7.60
N PRO A 85 -1.48 4.10 -7.96
CA PRO A 85 -1.87 5.50 -7.85
C PRO A 85 -3.03 5.77 -8.82
N GLY A 86 -4.10 6.37 -8.30
CA GLY A 86 -5.38 6.50 -9.03
C GLY A 86 -6.44 5.44 -8.69
N LYS A 87 -6.08 4.36 -7.97
CA LYS A 87 -7.01 3.57 -7.13
C LYS A 87 -7.04 4.03 -5.68
N GLN A 88 -6.34 5.12 -5.36
CA GLN A 88 -6.70 5.91 -4.19
C GLN A 88 -8.08 6.47 -4.48
N VAL A 89 -9.10 5.76 -3.99
CA VAL A 89 -10.42 6.34 -3.89
C VAL A 89 -10.21 7.58 -3.05
N ARG A 90 -10.21 8.78 -3.66
CA ARG A 90 -10.60 9.98 -2.92
C ARG A 90 -12.04 9.71 -2.54
N LEU A 91 -12.23 9.05 -1.41
CA LEU A 91 -13.52 8.96 -0.75
C LEU A 91 -13.86 10.40 -0.39
N ALA A 92 -14.85 10.94 -1.12
CA ALA A 92 -15.42 12.25 -0.86
C ALA A 92 -16.01 12.33 0.55
#